data_AF-A0A932XTJ0-F1
#
_entry.id   AF-A0A932XTJ0-F1
#
_cell.length_a   1.000
_cell.length_b   1.000
_cell.length_c   1.000
_cell.angle_alpha   90.00
_cell.angle_beta   90.00
_cell.angle_gamma   90.00
#
_symmetry.space_group_name_H-M   'P 1'
#
loop_
_entity.id
_entity.type
_entity.pdbx_description
1 polymer ?
#
loop_
_entity_poly.entity_id
_entity_poly.type
_entity_poly.pdbx_seq_one_letter_code
_entity_poly.pdbx_strand_id
1 'polypeptide(L)'
;MCSRDHASGVMKGESFVTINIRDLALLQFCLEQKFMTLNQIARMFFPENQEVFNWPMKCVRKLVNEGLLYAEKPGFCEHALYRVTRKGAALLKKHDLTNGLGAIEKIDTRSWEHDLWVTDVRIIFYRRLGLKHWKAERLLKQENVKKKVPDGIMSFQDKDLIIEVERTLKKKEYYEKTLLDMGVPNEHIKLDYFPGYE
;
A
#
# COMPACT_ATOMS: atom_id res chain seq x y z
N MET A 1 31.93 -43.53 41.15
CA MET A 1 31.71 -43.80 39.71
C MET A 1 30.30 -43.34 39.39
N CYS A 2 30.09 -42.07 38.98
CA CYS A 2 29.93 -41.63 37.58
C CYS A 2 29.17 -42.67 36.73
N SER A 3 28.02 -42.37 36.12
CA SER A 3 27.80 -41.21 35.25
C SER A 3 26.35 -40.73 35.25
N ARG A 4 26.19 -39.39 35.20
CA ARG A 4 24.96 -38.70 34.77
C ARG A 4 25.11 -38.39 33.28
N ASP A 5 24.29 -39.03 32.45
CA ASP A 5 24.21 -38.67 31.04
C ASP A 5 23.47 -37.33 30.90
N HIS A 6 24.23 -36.34 30.47
CA HIS A 6 23.78 -34.99 30.17
C HIS A 6 22.94 -35.01 28.90
N ALA A 7 21.66 -34.65 29.02
CA ALA A 7 20.87 -34.20 27.89
C ALA A 7 21.40 -32.84 27.42
N SER A 8 22.29 -32.85 26.43
CA SER A 8 22.71 -31.67 25.69
C SER A 8 21.56 -31.22 24.77
N GLY A 9 20.65 -30.41 25.32
CA GLY A 9 19.69 -29.67 24.52
C GLY A 9 20.43 -28.63 23.67
N VAL A 10 20.51 -28.89 22.37
CA VAL A 10 20.96 -27.89 21.39
C VAL A 10 19.89 -26.80 21.35
N MET A 11 20.14 -25.71 22.08
CA MET A 11 19.40 -24.46 21.93
C MET A 11 19.65 -23.97 20.50
N LYS A 12 18.70 -24.23 19.60
CA LYS A 12 18.67 -23.64 18.27
C LYS A 12 18.62 -22.12 18.49
N GLY A 13 19.74 -21.45 18.21
CA GLY A 13 19.84 -20.00 18.34
C GLY A 13 18.72 -19.35 17.54
N GLU A 14 17.92 -18.50 18.20
CA GLU A 14 16.95 -17.64 17.52
C GLU A 14 17.73 -16.74 16.57
N SER A 15 17.71 -17.05 15.27
CA SER A 15 18.23 -16.14 14.26
C SER A 15 17.30 -14.94 14.20
N PHE A 16 17.70 -13.81 14.77
CA PHE A 16 16.94 -12.57 14.67
C PHE A 16 16.86 -12.16 13.19
N VAL A 17 15.65 -12.19 12.62
CA VAL A 17 15.44 -11.73 11.25
C VAL A 17 15.49 -10.21 11.22
N THR A 18 16.49 -9.66 10.55
CA THR A 18 16.67 -8.21 10.43
C THR A 18 15.62 -7.60 9.50
N ILE A 19 14.83 -6.67 10.04
CA ILE A 19 13.95 -5.78 9.29
C ILE A 19 14.74 -4.52 8.90
N ASN A 20 14.80 -4.21 7.62
CA ASN A 20 15.51 -3.05 7.09
C ASN A 20 14.55 -1.91 6.69
N ILE A 21 15.10 -0.77 6.28
CA ILE A 21 14.32 0.43 5.91
C ILE A 21 13.38 0.15 4.73
N ARG A 22 13.77 -0.68 3.76
CA ARG A 22 12.92 -1.04 2.61
C ARG A 22 11.72 -1.88 3.05
N ASP A 23 11.92 -2.79 4.00
CA ASP A 23 10.83 -3.57 4.58
C ASP A 23 9.81 -2.67 5.27
N LEU A 24 10.28 -1.69 6.06
CA LEU A 24 9.42 -0.70 6.70
C LEU A 24 8.66 0.15 5.67
N ALA A 25 9.34 0.61 4.62
CA ALA A 25 8.71 1.38 3.54
C ALA A 25 7.66 0.55 2.78
N LEU A 26 7.93 -0.74 2.54
CA LEU A 26 6.97 -1.67 1.94
C LEU A 26 5.74 -1.84 2.82
N LEU A 27 5.94 -2.12 4.11
CA LEU A 27 4.85 -2.25 5.07
C LEU A 27 4.03 -0.97 5.14
N GLN A 28 4.65 0.21 5.22
CA GLN A 28 3.95 1.49 5.27
C GLN A 28 3.10 1.71 4.00
N PHE A 29 3.69 1.53 2.83
CA PHE A 29 2.98 1.72 1.56
C PHE A 29 1.81 0.76 1.42
N CYS A 30 2.01 -0.51 1.79
CA CYS A 30 0.97 -1.53 1.78
C CYS A 30 -0.15 -1.23 2.79
N LEU A 31 0.19 -0.72 3.98
CA LEU A 31 -0.79 -0.28 4.98
C LEU A 31 -1.66 0.83 4.40
N GLU A 32 -1.05 1.86 3.80
CA GLU A 32 -1.79 2.99 3.23
C GLU A 32 -2.69 2.60 2.05
N GLN A 33 -2.27 1.64 1.22
CA GLN A 33 -3.02 1.15 0.05
C GLN A 33 -3.93 -0.06 0.34
N LYS A 34 -4.15 -0.42 1.62
CA LYS A 34 -4.94 -1.59 2.07
C LYS A 34 -4.22 -2.93 1.82
N PHE A 35 -3.79 -3.18 0.59
CA PHE A 35 -3.05 -4.37 0.18
C PHE A 35 -2.23 -4.11 -1.09
N MET A 36 -1.37 -5.04 -1.49
CA MET A 36 -0.60 -4.98 -2.74
C MET A 36 -0.42 -6.36 -3.35
N THR A 37 -0.22 -6.45 -4.67
CA THR A 37 0.27 -7.67 -5.33
C THR A 37 1.79 -7.78 -5.28
N LEU A 38 2.34 -8.97 -5.56
CA LEU A 38 3.79 -9.13 -5.73
C LEU A 38 4.34 -8.26 -6.88
N ASN A 39 3.58 -8.11 -7.97
CA ASN A 39 3.96 -7.27 -9.10
C ASN A 39 4.10 -5.80 -8.69
N GLN A 40 3.11 -5.27 -7.96
CA GLN A 40 3.15 -3.91 -7.43
C GLN A 40 4.32 -3.71 -6.45
N ILE A 41 4.57 -4.70 -5.58
CA ILE A 41 5.74 -4.67 -4.69
C ILE A 41 7.05 -4.64 -5.49
N ALA A 42 7.18 -5.45 -6.53
CA ALA A 42 8.36 -5.49 -7.38
C ALA A 42 8.59 -4.13 -8.08
N ARG A 43 7.56 -3.58 -8.74
CA ARG A 43 7.62 -2.27 -9.40
C ARG A 43 7.95 -1.15 -8.42
N MET A 44 7.36 -1.16 -7.23
CA MET A 44 7.53 -0.10 -6.25
C MET A 44 8.85 -0.17 -5.49
N PHE A 45 9.42 -1.35 -5.20
CA PHE A 45 10.58 -1.47 -4.30
C PHE A 45 11.81 -2.14 -4.91
N PHE A 46 11.67 -2.78 -6.08
CA PHE A 46 12.72 -3.53 -6.76
C PHE A 46 12.75 -3.20 -8.26
N PRO A 47 12.95 -1.93 -8.63
CA PRO A 47 12.70 -1.46 -10.00
C PRO A 47 13.70 -2.03 -11.00
N GLU A 48 14.91 -2.38 -10.55
CA GLU A 48 15.97 -3.02 -11.34
C GLU A 48 15.79 -4.54 -11.48
N ASN A 49 14.87 -5.14 -10.73
CA ASN A 49 14.69 -6.59 -10.63
C ASN A 49 13.22 -7.00 -10.87
N GLN A 50 12.49 -6.24 -11.70
CA GLN A 50 11.07 -6.51 -11.94
C GLN A 50 10.84 -7.83 -12.67
N GLU A 51 11.71 -8.16 -13.63
CA GLU A 51 11.61 -9.41 -14.43
C GLU A 51 12.01 -10.65 -13.62
N VAL A 52 12.85 -10.47 -12.59
CA VAL A 52 13.39 -11.54 -11.76
C VAL A 52 12.74 -11.45 -10.37
N PHE A 53 11.50 -11.94 -10.28
CA PHE A 53 10.68 -11.95 -9.05
C PHE A 53 11.32 -12.63 -7.82
N ASN A 54 12.50 -13.23 -7.96
CA ASN A 54 13.25 -13.88 -6.88
C ASN A 54 13.48 -12.95 -5.68
N TRP A 55 13.91 -11.70 -5.90
CA TRP A 55 14.20 -10.76 -4.81
C TRP A 55 12.93 -10.22 -4.13
N PRO A 56 11.93 -9.70 -4.87
CA PRO A 56 10.64 -9.36 -4.29
C PRO A 56 10.02 -10.51 -3.50
N MET A 57 10.03 -11.73 -4.06
CA MET A 57 9.47 -12.91 -3.42
C MET A 57 10.20 -13.28 -2.13
N LYS A 58 11.54 -13.24 -2.11
CA LYS A 58 12.34 -13.46 -0.88
C LYS A 58 11.98 -12.45 0.22
N CYS A 59 11.86 -11.17 -0.15
CA CYS A 59 11.45 -10.12 0.77
C CYS A 59 10.05 -10.36 1.34
N VAL A 60 9.07 -10.61 0.48
CA VAL A 60 7.68 -10.84 0.89
C VAL A 60 7.56 -12.10 1.77
N ARG A 61 8.21 -13.21 1.39
CA ARG A 61 8.24 -14.44 2.19
C ARG A 61 8.81 -14.19 3.58
N LYS A 62 9.90 -13.43 3.69
CA LYS A 62 10.46 -13.02 4.97
C LYS A 62 9.42 -12.29 5.82
N LEU A 63 8.74 -11.28 5.27
CA LEU A 63 7.73 -10.50 6.01
C LEU A 63 6.49 -11.31 6.38
N VAL A 64 6.10 -12.28 5.55
CA VAL A 64 5.01 -13.21 5.86
C VAL A 64 5.41 -14.19 6.96
N ASN A 65 6.61 -14.78 6.90
CA ASN A 65 7.11 -15.70 7.92
C ASN A 65 7.25 -15.00 9.28
N GLU A 66 7.65 -13.73 9.28
CA GLU A 66 7.67 -12.89 10.49
C GLU A 66 6.28 -12.44 10.94
N GLY A 67 5.21 -12.80 10.23
CA GLY A 67 3.83 -12.44 10.55
C GLY A 67 3.55 -10.95 10.42
N LEU A 68 4.35 -10.19 9.68
CA LEU A 68 4.19 -8.75 9.44
C LEU A 68 3.27 -8.48 8.24
N LEU A 69 3.29 -9.38 7.25
CA LEU A 69 2.35 -9.46 6.15
C LEU A 69 1.48 -10.72 6.25
N TYR A 70 0.27 -10.63 5.71
CA TYR A 70 -0.60 -11.77 5.47
C TYR A 70 -0.87 -11.88 3.97
N ALA A 71 -0.75 -13.08 3.42
CA ALA A 71 -1.01 -13.37 2.02
C ALA A 71 -2.41 -13.95 1.85
N GLU A 72 -3.32 -13.17 1.26
CA GLU A 72 -4.65 -13.64 0.86
C GLU A 72 -4.61 -14.19 -0.56
N LYS A 73 -5.18 -15.38 -0.77
CA LYS A 73 -5.41 -15.95 -2.10
C LYS A 73 -6.91 -16.04 -2.35
N PRO A 74 -7.57 -14.91 -2.67
CA PRO A 74 -9.00 -14.93 -2.91
C PRO A 74 -9.33 -15.65 -4.21
N GLY A 75 -10.48 -16.34 -4.28
CA GLY A 75 -10.91 -17.04 -5.50
C GLY A 75 -11.23 -16.12 -6.69
N PHE A 76 -11.36 -14.81 -6.46
CA PHE A 76 -11.65 -13.80 -7.48
C PHE A 76 -10.41 -13.10 -8.05
N CYS A 77 -9.22 -13.39 -7.51
CA CYS A 77 -7.97 -12.84 -8.02
C CYS A 77 -6.98 -13.97 -8.25
N GLU A 78 -6.37 -14.01 -9.43
CA GLU A 78 -5.32 -14.99 -9.74
C GLU A 78 -4.06 -14.77 -8.88
N HIS A 79 -3.86 -13.54 -8.41
CA HIS A 79 -2.67 -13.15 -7.67
C HIS A 79 -2.93 -13.12 -6.16
N ALA A 80 -1.91 -13.49 -5.39
CA ALA A 80 -1.93 -13.27 -3.95
C ALA A 80 -1.95 -11.76 -3.65
N LEU A 81 -2.83 -11.36 -2.74
CA LEU A 81 -2.94 -10.01 -2.20
C LEU A 81 -2.31 -9.97 -0.81
N TYR A 82 -1.30 -9.12 -0.63
CA TYR A 82 -0.59 -8.99 0.63
C TYR A 82 -1.13 -7.80 1.40
N ARG A 83 -1.52 -7.99 2.66
CA ARG A 83 -1.91 -6.91 3.57
C ARG A 83 -1.07 -6.93 4.83
N VAL A 84 -0.93 -5.76 5.45
CA VAL A 84 -0.23 -5.62 6.73
C VAL A 84 -1.06 -6.21 7.86
N THR A 85 -0.43 -7.02 8.71
CA THR A 85 -1.09 -7.60 9.90
C THR A 85 -1.12 -6.60 11.05
N ARG A 86 -1.84 -6.92 12.13
CA ARG A 86 -1.77 -6.14 13.37
C ARG A 86 -0.33 -6.06 13.93
N LYS A 87 0.46 -7.13 13.79
CA LYS A 87 1.89 -7.15 14.18
C LYS A 87 2.71 -6.21 13.29
N GLY A 88 2.48 -6.21 11.99
CA GLY A 88 3.12 -5.28 11.05
C GLY A 88 2.78 -3.82 11.33
N ALA A 89 1.49 -3.51 11.58
CA ALA A 89 1.06 -2.15 11.94
C ALA A 89 1.64 -1.71 13.30
N ALA A 90 1.73 -2.61 14.29
CA ALA A 90 2.37 -2.32 15.57
C ALA A 90 3.86 -2.04 15.41
N LEU A 91 4.56 -2.75 14.52
CA LEU A 91 5.96 -2.47 14.18
C LEU A 91 6.09 -1.07 13.57
N LEU A 92 5.29 -0.74 12.55
CA LEU A 92 5.28 0.59 11.96
C LEU A 92 5.01 1.68 13.00
N LYS A 93 4.12 1.43 13.97
CA LYS A 93 3.78 2.39 15.02
C LYS A 93 4.99 2.70 15.90
N LYS A 94 5.82 1.69 16.21
CA LYS A 94 7.07 1.87 16.97
C LYS A 94 8.09 2.73 16.23
N HIS A 95 7.99 2.82 14.90
CA HIS A 95 8.84 3.64 14.05
C HIS A 95 8.18 4.96 13.63
N ASP A 96 6.99 5.29 14.15
CA ASP A 96 6.20 6.46 13.77
C ASP A 96 5.83 6.51 12.27
N LEU A 97 5.63 5.35 11.65
CA LEU A 97 5.35 5.20 10.22
C LEU A 97 3.89 4.80 9.91
N THR A 98 3.00 4.78 10.91
CA THR A 98 1.58 4.40 10.68
C THR A 98 0.72 5.53 10.20
N ASN A 99 1.09 6.79 10.47
CA ASN A 99 0.23 7.95 10.25
C ASN A 99 -1.17 7.77 10.88
N GLY A 100 -1.25 7.07 12.03
CA GLY A 100 -2.51 6.76 12.71
C GLY A 100 -3.31 5.59 12.12
N LEU A 101 -2.86 4.96 11.03
CA LEU A 101 -3.56 3.83 10.42
C LEU A 101 -3.41 2.52 11.22
N GLY A 102 -4.52 1.80 11.35
CA GLY A 102 -4.54 0.40 11.79
C GLY A 102 -4.49 -0.58 10.62
N ALA A 103 -4.11 -1.83 10.90
CA ALA A 103 -4.23 -2.94 9.95
C ALA A 103 -5.71 -3.18 9.60
N ILE A 104 -5.98 -3.53 8.33
CA ILE A 104 -7.29 -4.04 7.93
C ILE A 104 -7.42 -5.53 8.25
N GLU A 105 -8.64 -5.96 8.55
CA GLU A 105 -8.91 -7.37 8.90
C GLU A 105 -9.13 -8.25 7.68
N LYS A 106 -9.73 -7.69 6.62
CA LYS A 106 -10.07 -8.38 5.38
C LYS A 106 -10.02 -7.41 4.20
N ILE A 107 -9.75 -7.94 3.02
CA ILE A 107 -9.87 -7.21 1.76
C ILE A 107 -11.35 -7.09 1.38
N ASP A 108 -11.78 -5.90 0.94
CA ASP A 108 -13.14 -5.69 0.45
C ASP A 108 -13.27 -6.23 -0.99
N THR A 109 -14.05 -7.28 -1.15
CA THR A 109 -14.25 -7.97 -2.43
C THR A 109 -15.04 -7.15 -3.44
N ARG A 110 -15.62 -6.01 -3.05
CA ARG A 110 -16.38 -5.13 -3.96
C ARG A 110 -15.51 -4.06 -4.60
N SER A 111 -14.44 -3.63 -3.94
CA SER A 111 -13.56 -2.55 -4.40
C SER A 111 -12.15 -3.01 -4.78
N TRP A 112 -11.83 -4.30 -4.65
CA TRP A 112 -10.45 -4.76 -4.77
C TRP A 112 -9.77 -4.41 -6.11
N GLU A 113 -10.47 -4.51 -7.24
CA GLU A 113 -9.90 -4.14 -8.55
C GLU A 113 -9.56 -2.65 -8.61
N HIS A 114 -10.47 -1.81 -8.12
CA HIS A 114 -10.28 -0.37 -8.04
C HIS A 114 -9.09 -0.02 -7.14
N ASP A 115 -9.00 -0.65 -5.96
CA ASP A 115 -7.88 -0.46 -5.02
C ASP A 115 -6.52 -0.86 -5.65
N LEU A 116 -6.50 -1.88 -6.52
CA LEU A 116 -5.31 -2.22 -7.31
C LEU A 116 -4.93 -1.10 -8.28
N TRP A 117 -5.89 -0.56 -9.02
CA TRP A 117 -5.62 0.52 -9.98
C TRP A 117 -5.14 1.80 -9.29
N VAL A 118 -5.72 2.16 -8.15
CA VAL A 118 -5.25 3.30 -7.33
C VAL A 118 -3.80 3.08 -6.90
N THR A 119 -3.45 1.86 -6.49
CA THR A 119 -2.07 1.50 -6.14
C THR A 119 -1.14 1.63 -7.35
N ASP A 120 -1.55 1.19 -8.53
CA ASP A 120 -0.76 1.29 -9.75
C ASP A 120 -0.52 2.74 -10.17
N VAL A 121 -1.54 3.61 -10.05
CA VAL A 121 -1.43 5.05 -10.27
C VAL A 121 -0.41 5.65 -9.30
N ARG A 122 -0.52 5.35 -8.00
CA ARG A 122 0.46 5.81 -7.00
C ARG A 122 1.90 5.39 -7.35
N ILE A 123 2.09 4.15 -7.81
CA ILE A 123 3.40 3.65 -8.25
C ILE A 123 3.90 4.43 -9.46
N ILE A 124 3.06 4.73 -10.45
CA ILE A 124 3.43 5.54 -11.62
C ILE A 124 3.89 6.93 -11.20
N PHE A 125 3.10 7.60 -10.35
CA PHE A 125 3.45 8.92 -9.82
C PHE A 125 4.83 8.90 -9.13
N TYR A 126 5.05 7.92 -8.25
CA TYR A 126 6.31 7.83 -7.52
C TYR A 126 7.50 7.46 -8.42
N ARG A 127 7.35 6.41 -9.24
CA ARG A 127 8.47 5.78 -9.98
C ARG A 127 8.77 6.44 -11.31
N ARG A 128 7.75 6.87 -12.05
CA ARG A 128 7.92 7.44 -13.39
C ARG A 128 7.97 8.97 -13.36
N LEU A 129 7.18 9.60 -12.50
CA LEU A 129 7.07 11.06 -12.44
C LEU A 129 7.90 11.70 -11.31
N GLY A 130 8.45 10.89 -10.39
CA GLY A 130 9.21 11.38 -9.24
C GLY A 130 8.36 12.11 -8.19
N LEU A 131 7.03 11.98 -8.25
CA LEU A 131 6.08 12.63 -7.36
C LEU A 131 5.83 11.76 -6.13
N LYS A 132 6.35 12.18 -4.97
CA LYS A 132 6.41 11.34 -3.76
C LYS A 132 5.40 11.68 -2.68
N HIS A 133 4.78 12.86 -2.74
CA HIS A 133 3.88 13.38 -1.71
C HIS A 133 2.43 12.91 -1.93
N TRP A 134 2.25 11.59 -2.00
CA TRP A 134 0.94 10.96 -2.13
C TRP A 134 0.28 10.80 -0.76
N LYS A 135 -0.99 11.22 -0.65
CA LYS A 135 -1.86 10.99 0.49
C LYS A 135 -3.01 10.07 0.08
N ALA A 136 -3.03 8.87 0.66
CA ALA A 136 -4.00 7.83 0.31
C ALA A 136 -5.40 8.10 0.89
N GLU A 137 -6.44 7.63 0.22
CA GLU A 137 -7.84 7.63 0.67
C GLU A 137 -7.98 7.26 2.15
N ARG A 138 -7.26 6.23 2.62
CA ARG A 138 -7.33 5.78 4.02
C ARG A 138 -6.92 6.87 5.01
N LEU A 139 -5.88 7.64 4.69
CA LEU A 139 -5.41 8.75 5.54
C LEU A 139 -6.40 9.90 5.49
N LEU A 140 -6.88 10.23 4.29
CA LEU A 140 -7.87 11.29 4.09
C LEU A 140 -9.17 11.00 4.86
N LYS A 141 -9.62 9.74 4.89
CA LYS A 141 -10.78 9.31 5.68
C LYS A 141 -10.61 9.49 7.20
N GLN A 142 -9.38 9.48 7.72
CA GLN A 142 -9.14 9.73 9.15
C GLN A 142 -9.22 11.22 9.49
N GLU A 143 -8.81 12.07 8.56
CA GLU A 143 -8.75 13.52 8.78
C GLU A 143 -10.08 14.22 8.46
N ASN A 144 -10.91 13.63 7.61
CA ASN A 144 -12.07 14.32 7.05
C ASN A 144 -13.37 13.99 7.79
N VAL A 145 -14.07 15.03 8.24
CA VAL A 145 -15.41 14.95 8.85
C VAL A 145 -16.52 15.00 7.79
N LYS A 146 -16.21 15.34 6.52
CA LYS A 146 -17.17 15.41 5.40
C LYS A 146 -17.24 14.12 4.55
N LYS A 147 -18.36 13.97 3.83
CA LYS A 147 -18.90 12.70 3.31
C LYS A 147 -18.13 12.02 2.16
N LYS A 148 -17.45 12.75 1.26
CA LYS A 148 -16.73 12.17 0.10
C LYS A 148 -15.24 12.48 0.15
N VAL A 149 -14.43 11.45 -0.10
CA VAL A 149 -12.96 11.48 -0.04
C VAL A 149 -12.43 10.95 -1.37
N PRO A 150 -11.41 11.59 -1.96
CA PRO A 150 -10.81 11.11 -3.21
C PRO A 150 -9.94 9.87 -3.01
N ASP A 151 -9.64 9.16 -4.10
CA ASP A 151 -8.77 7.98 -4.09
C ASP A 151 -7.34 8.33 -3.64
N GLY A 152 -6.89 9.53 -3.98
CA GLY A 152 -5.68 10.11 -3.42
C GLY A 152 -5.53 11.59 -3.73
N ILE A 153 -4.61 12.21 -2.99
CA ILE A 153 -4.12 13.56 -3.27
C ILE A 153 -2.62 13.48 -3.48
N MET A 154 -2.12 14.12 -4.55
CA MET A 154 -0.69 14.30 -4.78
C MET A 154 -0.35 15.79 -4.69
N SER A 155 0.47 16.16 -3.71
CA SER A 155 0.99 17.52 -3.63
C SER A 155 2.17 17.69 -4.59
N PHE A 156 2.10 18.73 -5.41
CA PHE A 156 3.13 19.10 -6.37
C PHE A 156 3.29 20.63 -6.41
N GLN A 157 4.46 21.12 -5.99
CA GLN A 157 4.73 22.54 -5.83
C GLN A 157 3.73 23.19 -4.86
N ASP A 158 3.03 24.23 -5.30
CA ASP A 158 2.00 24.97 -4.57
C ASP A 158 0.58 24.43 -4.81
N LYS A 159 0.46 23.25 -5.44
CA LYS A 159 -0.83 22.67 -5.85
C LYS A 159 -1.04 21.28 -5.31
N ASP A 160 -2.29 20.97 -5.04
CA ASP A 160 -2.77 19.62 -4.77
C ASP A 160 -3.51 19.07 -5.98
N LEU A 161 -3.05 17.93 -6.48
CA LEU A 161 -3.73 17.18 -7.53
C LEU A 161 -4.68 16.18 -6.87
N ILE A 162 -5.98 16.33 -7.14
CA ILE A 162 -7.01 15.40 -6.69
C ILE A 162 -7.09 14.27 -7.70
N ILE A 163 -6.92 13.03 -7.23
CA ILE A 163 -6.89 11.85 -8.08
C ILE A 163 -8.15 11.03 -7.86
N GLU A 164 -8.85 10.77 -8.96
CA GLU A 164 -10.00 9.85 -9.06
C GLU A 164 -9.67 8.84 -10.16
N VAL A 165 -9.68 7.56 -9.82
CA VAL A 165 -9.43 6.47 -10.76
C VAL A 165 -10.77 5.90 -11.19
N GLU A 166 -11.05 5.83 -12.49
CA GLU A 166 -12.34 5.33 -12.96
C GLU A 166 -12.12 4.35 -14.10
N ARG A 167 -12.84 3.22 -14.07
CA ARG A 167 -12.81 2.23 -15.17
C ARG A 167 -13.33 2.84 -16.48
N THR A 168 -14.28 3.74 -16.38
CA THR A 168 -14.90 4.41 -17.52
C THR A 168 -15.08 5.87 -17.16
N LEU A 169 -14.65 6.76 -18.07
CA LEU A 169 -14.79 8.19 -17.86
C LEU A 169 -16.26 8.57 -17.69
N LYS A 170 -16.52 9.34 -16.65
CA LYS A 170 -17.84 9.95 -16.42
C LYS A 170 -17.89 11.30 -17.13
N LYS A 171 -19.09 11.87 -17.24
CA LYS A 171 -19.23 13.21 -17.81
C LYS A 171 -18.61 14.25 -16.89
N LYS A 172 -18.17 15.37 -17.45
CA LYS A 172 -17.50 16.47 -16.73
C LYS A 172 -18.31 16.93 -15.50
N GLU A 173 -19.63 17.03 -15.64
CA GLU A 173 -20.53 17.50 -14.59
C GLU A 173 -20.49 16.61 -13.34
N TYR A 174 -20.21 15.30 -13.51
CA TYR A 174 -20.03 14.39 -12.38
C TYR A 174 -18.79 14.74 -11.56
N TYR A 175 -17.69 15.09 -12.23
CA TYR A 175 -16.44 15.46 -11.55
C TYR A 175 -16.55 16.82 -10.87
N GLU A 176 -17.17 17.81 -11.52
CA GLU A 176 -17.46 19.11 -10.91
C GLU A 176 -18.29 18.96 -9.63
N LYS A 177 -19.37 18.17 -9.68
CA LYS A 177 -20.18 17.85 -8.50
C LYS A 177 -19.36 17.14 -7.42
N THR A 178 -18.51 16.19 -7.80
CA THR A 178 -17.68 15.43 -6.87
C THR A 178 -16.68 16.33 -6.14
N LEU A 179 -16.06 17.27 -6.84
CA LEU A 179 -15.13 18.23 -6.26
C LEU A 179 -15.85 19.20 -5.31
N LEU A 180 -17.05 19.65 -5.67
CA LEU A 180 -17.91 20.43 -4.78
C LEU A 180 -18.28 19.65 -3.50
N ASP A 181 -18.64 18.36 -3.63
CA ASP A 181 -18.95 17.49 -2.50
C ASP A 181 -17.73 17.26 -1.58
N MET A 182 -16.51 17.35 -2.11
CA MET A 182 -15.25 17.32 -1.36
C MET A 182 -14.94 18.68 -0.68
N GLY A 183 -15.68 19.74 -1.03
CA GLY A 183 -15.47 21.08 -0.51
C GLY A 183 -14.42 21.90 -1.26
N VAL A 184 -14.08 21.51 -2.50
CA VAL A 184 -13.19 22.28 -3.38
C VAL A 184 -14.00 23.41 -4.02
N PRO A 185 -13.59 24.69 -3.87
CA PRO A 185 -14.27 25.81 -4.52
C PRO A 185 -14.19 25.74 -6.05
N ASN A 186 -15.24 26.17 -6.75
CA ASN A 186 -15.36 26.07 -8.21
C ASN A 186 -14.21 26.78 -8.95
N GLU A 187 -13.77 27.93 -8.44
CA GLU A 187 -12.68 28.73 -8.98
C GLU A 187 -11.33 28.01 -9.03
N HIS A 188 -11.17 26.93 -8.27
CA HIS A 188 -9.94 26.14 -8.19
C HIS A 188 -9.98 24.86 -9.03
N ILE A 189 -11.09 24.58 -9.72
CA ILE A 189 -11.26 23.35 -10.49
C ILE A 189 -10.64 23.49 -11.88
N LYS A 190 -9.57 22.71 -12.13
CA LYS A 190 -9.05 22.41 -13.46
C LYS A 190 -9.07 20.90 -13.65
N LEU A 191 -9.80 20.43 -14.67
CA LEU A 191 -9.94 19.01 -14.97
C LEU A 191 -9.01 18.63 -16.13
N ASP A 192 -8.03 17.78 -15.83
CA ASP A 192 -7.14 17.18 -16.81
C ASP A 192 -7.47 15.70 -16.97
N TYR A 193 -7.54 15.23 -18.23
CA TYR A 193 -7.84 13.83 -18.55
C TYR A 193 -6.59 13.12 -19.04
N PHE A 194 -6.30 11.96 -18.46
CA PHE A 194 -5.21 11.09 -18.90
C PHE A 194 -5.83 9.80 -19.44
N PRO A 195 -5.91 9.60 -20.77
CA PRO A 195 -6.29 8.31 -21.32
C PRO A 195 -5.25 7.26 -20.88
N GLY A 196 -5.73 6.10 -20.44
CA GLY A 196 -4.85 4.98 -20.08
C GLY A 196 -3.97 4.61 -21.28
N TYR A 197 -2.68 4.39 -21.04
CA TYR A 197 -1.79 3.83 -22.05
C TYR A 197 -2.22 2.37 -22.28
N GLU A 198 -2.70 2.06 -23.48
CA GLU A 198 -2.89 0.69 -23.99
C GLU A 198 -1.56 -0.07 -24.02
#